data_AF-A0A2P5VYJ8-F1
#
_entry.id   AF-A0A2P5VYJ8-F1
#
_cell.length_a   1.000
_cell.length_b   1.000
_cell.length_c   1.000
_cell.angle_alpha   90.00
_cell.angle_beta   90.00
_cell.angle_gamma   90.00
#
_symmetry.space_group_name_H-M   'P 1'
#
loop_
_entity.id
_entity.type
_entity.pdbx_description
1 polymer ?
#
loop_
_entity_poly.entity_id
_entity_poly.type
_entity_poly.pdbx_seq_one_letter_code
_entity_poly.pdbx_strand_id
1 'polypeptide(L)'
;MEMDCSLKKEADQLKTRLKNTEAITKAAKGKYYEETDKLSELQYQFKAANDIQQEVYTQLQCLKKQSHEKHMDDLNKANELAWKGDKVALQSFCINQVEKFTDLWNNNDEFRNEYVRCNGRSTLWRLRTLDGRALGPGEVPPVIPRALNGRAFVDHTMSGLTLKDRTQEEVAVVKAEKVLAEKVVEQKKKRTEKEELSKEEEAAKAKEALERKRRKAEKAKAREAKRDANEAVAKPPQNSQHCQHRKKTSIEETKNATVEKGSINTNTRP
;
A
#
# COMPACT_ATOMS: atom_id res chain seq x y z
N MET A 1 -39.20 -20.43 63.34
CA MET A 1 -38.20 -19.35 63.57
C MET A 1 -36.82 -19.65 62.99
N GLU A 2 -36.38 -20.91 62.86
CA GLU A 2 -35.05 -21.22 62.31
C GLU A 2 -34.88 -20.89 60.82
N MET A 3 -35.94 -21.04 60.03
CA MET A 3 -35.95 -20.79 58.57
C MET A 3 -35.71 -19.31 58.20
N ASP A 4 -36.16 -18.37 59.02
CA ASP A 4 -35.93 -16.93 58.77
C ASP A 4 -34.48 -16.50 59.07
N CYS A 5 -33.77 -17.26 59.92
CA CYS A 5 -32.39 -16.97 60.27
C CYS A 5 -31.40 -17.47 59.21
N SER A 6 -31.70 -18.60 58.54
CA SER A 6 -30.89 -19.10 57.42
C SER A 6 -30.99 -18.20 56.19
N LEU A 7 -32.20 -17.75 55.84
CA LEU A 7 -32.43 -16.85 54.70
C LEU A 7 -31.68 -15.51 54.84
N LYS A 8 -31.58 -14.96 56.05
CA LYS A 8 -30.80 -13.74 56.31
C LYS A 8 -29.30 -13.94 56.06
N LYS A 9 -28.74 -15.07 56.50
CA LYS A 9 -27.32 -15.41 56.28
C LYS A 9 -27.01 -15.60 54.80
N GLU A 10 -27.90 -16.27 54.05
CA GLU A 10 -27.76 -16.42 52.60
C GLU A 10 -27.85 -15.06 51.88
N ALA A 11 -28.78 -14.19 52.27
CA ALA A 11 -28.90 -12.85 51.70
C ALA A 11 -27.64 -12.01 51.93
N ASP A 12 -27.05 -12.06 53.12
CA ASP A 12 -25.81 -11.33 53.42
C ASP A 12 -24.59 -11.95 52.70
N GLN A 13 -24.57 -13.27 52.51
CA GLN A 13 -23.57 -13.94 51.67
C GLN A 13 -23.70 -13.54 50.19
N LEU A 14 -24.91 -13.39 49.66
CA LEU A 14 -25.14 -12.92 48.30
C LEU A 14 -24.70 -11.46 48.13
N LYS A 15 -24.99 -10.59 49.09
CA LYS A 15 -24.54 -9.18 49.07
C LYS A 15 -23.01 -9.06 49.06
N THR A 16 -22.31 -9.86 49.85
CA THR A 16 -20.83 -9.85 49.88
C THR A 16 -20.23 -10.35 48.57
N ARG A 17 -20.78 -11.42 48.00
CA ARG A 17 -20.38 -11.92 46.67
C ARG A 17 -20.62 -10.87 45.58
N LEU A 18 -21.78 -10.21 45.59
CA LEU A 18 -22.12 -9.15 44.63
C LEU A 18 -21.08 -8.02 44.70
N LYS A 19 -20.78 -7.49 45.89
CA LYS A 19 -19.75 -6.45 46.09
C LYS A 19 -18.38 -6.89 45.56
N ASN A 20 -17.99 -8.14 45.80
CA ASN A 20 -16.72 -8.67 45.29
C ASN A 20 -16.71 -8.74 43.75
N THR A 21 -17.79 -9.21 43.13
CA THR A 21 -17.90 -9.25 41.67
C THR A 21 -17.92 -7.85 41.05
N GLU A 22 -18.56 -6.87 41.69
CA GLU A 22 -18.52 -5.46 41.27
C GLU A 22 -17.09 -4.90 41.35
N ALA A 23 -16.36 -5.20 42.42
CA ALA A 23 -14.96 -4.79 42.57
C ALA A 23 -14.07 -5.41 41.48
N ILE A 24 -14.22 -6.71 41.21
CA ILE A 24 -13.47 -7.43 40.17
C ILE A 24 -13.78 -6.86 38.78
N THR A 25 -15.06 -6.63 38.45
CA THR A 25 -15.45 -6.08 37.15
C THR A 25 -14.97 -4.64 36.98
N LYS A 26 -15.00 -3.82 38.03
CA LYS A 26 -14.42 -2.47 38.00
C LYS A 26 -12.91 -2.49 37.78
N ALA A 27 -12.20 -3.38 38.46
CA ALA A 27 -10.75 -3.55 38.27
C ALA A 27 -10.41 -4.06 36.85
N ALA A 28 -11.19 -5.00 36.31
CA ALA A 28 -11.00 -5.50 34.95
C ALA A 28 -11.24 -4.41 33.89
N LYS A 29 -12.26 -3.55 34.09
CA LYS A 29 -12.51 -2.39 33.22
C LYS A 29 -11.35 -1.40 33.25
N GLY A 30 -10.78 -1.11 34.43
CA GLY A 30 -9.61 -0.25 34.55
C GLY A 30 -8.44 -0.75 33.71
N LYS A 31 -8.08 -2.03 33.86
CA LYS A 31 -7.01 -2.66 33.06
C LYS A 31 -7.30 -2.62 31.55
N TYR A 32 -8.54 -2.82 31.15
CA TYR A 32 -8.92 -2.75 29.73
C TYR A 32 -8.65 -1.37 29.13
N TYR A 33 -9.01 -0.30 29.84
CA TYR A 33 -8.75 1.06 29.37
C TYR A 33 -7.25 1.37 29.35
N GLU A 34 -6.51 1.00 30.39
CA GLU A 34 -5.05 1.18 30.44
C GLU A 34 -4.33 0.51 29.25
N GLU A 35 -4.70 -0.74 28.91
CA GLU A 35 -4.13 -1.43 27.75
C GLU A 35 -4.59 -0.82 26.42
N THR A 36 -5.82 -0.31 26.35
CA THR A 36 -6.33 0.40 25.17
C THR A 36 -5.55 1.69 24.93
N ASP A 37 -5.24 2.43 25.99
CA ASP A 37 -4.44 3.66 25.91
C ASP A 37 -3.01 3.36 25.44
N LYS A 38 -2.35 2.34 26.00
CA LYS A 38 -1.02 1.88 25.54
C LYS A 38 -1.04 1.44 24.08
N LEU A 39 -2.08 0.72 23.66
CA LEU A 39 -2.22 0.30 22.26
C LEU A 39 -2.33 1.50 21.33
N SER A 40 -3.10 2.52 21.73
CA SER A 40 -3.25 3.75 20.95
C SER A 40 -1.93 4.52 20.83
N GLU A 41 -1.12 4.57 21.90
CA GLU A 41 0.20 5.20 21.89
C GLU A 41 1.16 4.46 20.97
N LEU A 42 1.19 3.12 21.05
CA LEU A 42 2.04 2.31 20.16
C LEU A 42 1.65 2.48 18.69
N GLN A 43 0.35 2.55 18.40
CA GLN A 43 -0.13 2.81 17.04
C GLN A 43 0.31 4.20 16.55
N TYR A 44 0.26 5.21 17.41
CA TYR A 44 0.76 6.55 17.09
C TYR A 44 2.26 6.54 16.77
N GLN A 45 3.07 5.89 17.62
CA GLN A 45 4.51 5.76 17.39
C GLN A 45 4.83 4.99 16.10
N PHE A 46 4.11 3.90 15.83
CA PHE A 46 4.28 3.13 14.59
C PHE A 46 3.97 3.97 13.36
N LYS A 47 2.88 4.76 13.41
CA LYS A 47 2.53 5.67 12.32
C LYS A 47 3.62 6.73 12.11
N ALA A 48 4.09 7.36 13.19
CA ALA A 48 5.17 8.34 13.11
C ALA A 48 6.46 7.75 12.52
N ALA A 49 6.84 6.54 12.94
CA ALA A 49 8.01 5.83 12.39
C ALA A 49 7.82 5.49 10.90
N ASN A 50 6.63 5.05 10.51
CA ASN A 50 6.31 4.75 9.12
C ASN A 50 6.32 6.02 8.24
N ASP A 51 5.81 7.14 8.74
CA ASP A 51 5.84 8.42 8.03
C ASP A 51 7.29 8.86 7.78
N ILE A 52 8.18 8.73 8.79
CA ILE A 52 9.63 8.95 8.63
C ILE A 52 10.23 8.01 7.58
N GLN A 53 9.89 6.71 7.63
CA GLN A 53 10.40 5.75 6.65
C GLN A 53 9.97 6.11 5.21
N GLN A 54 8.73 6.55 5.02
CA GLN A 54 8.22 6.99 3.73
C GLN A 54 8.92 8.26 3.24
N GLU A 55 9.22 9.20 4.14
CA GLU A 55 9.99 10.39 3.82
C GLU A 55 11.41 10.04 3.36
N VAL A 56 12.13 9.22 4.14
CA VAL A 56 13.49 8.77 3.79
C VAL A 56 13.51 8.03 2.46
N TYR A 57 12.49 7.20 2.20
CA TYR A 57 12.38 6.50 0.92
C TYR A 57 12.15 7.46 -0.25
N THR A 58 11.31 8.48 -0.06
CA THR A 58 11.07 9.52 -1.06
C THR A 58 12.34 10.32 -1.34
N GLN A 59 13.07 10.71 -0.29
CA GLN A 59 14.36 11.39 -0.42
C GLN A 59 15.39 10.54 -1.18
N LEU A 60 15.49 9.25 -0.86
CA LEU A 60 16.37 8.31 -1.56
C LEU A 60 16.02 8.21 -3.06
N GLN A 61 14.72 8.13 -3.38
CA GLN A 61 14.28 8.10 -4.78
C GLN A 61 14.64 9.39 -5.52
N CYS A 62 14.43 10.55 -4.89
CA CYS A 62 14.82 11.84 -5.45
C CYS A 62 16.33 11.92 -5.71
N LEU A 63 17.16 11.52 -4.75
CA LEU A 63 18.62 11.50 -4.91
C LEU A 63 19.07 10.55 -6.03
N LYS A 64 18.46 9.36 -6.11
CA LYS A 64 18.75 8.40 -7.18
C LYS A 64 18.40 8.98 -8.55
N LYS A 65 17.23 9.59 -8.67
CA LYS A 65 16.80 10.27 -9.91
C LYS A 65 17.76 11.38 -10.28
N GLN A 66 18.13 12.25 -9.34
CA GLN A 66 19.07 13.34 -9.57
C GLN A 66 20.45 12.83 -10.03
N SER A 67 20.96 11.75 -9.42
CA SER A 67 22.24 11.16 -9.83
C SER A 67 22.20 10.58 -11.24
N HIS A 68 21.06 9.97 -11.62
CA HIS A 68 20.85 9.39 -12.94
C HIS A 68 20.72 10.47 -14.01
N GLU A 69 19.96 11.53 -13.73
CA GLU A 69 19.81 12.69 -14.62
C GLU A 69 21.16 13.34 -14.90
N LYS A 70 22.00 13.57 -13.88
CA LYS A 70 23.36 14.12 -14.10
C LYS A 70 24.20 13.25 -15.03
N HIS A 71 24.15 11.93 -14.86
CA HIS A 71 24.87 11.02 -15.75
C HIS A 71 24.35 11.08 -17.19
N MET A 72 23.03 11.18 -17.35
CA MET A 72 22.39 11.32 -18.66
C MET A 72 22.70 12.66 -19.31
N ASP A 73 22.78 13.75 -18.54
CA ASP A 73 23.15 15.08 -19.05
C ASP A 73 24.58 15.09 -19.59
N ASP A 74 25.54 14.52 -18.86
CA ASP A 74 26.92 14.39 -19.31
C ASP A 74 27.04 13.53 -20.57
N LEU A 75 26.27 12.43 -20.63
CA LEU A 75 26.22 11.54 -21.79
C LEU A 75 25.59 12.23 -23.00
N ASN A 76 24.51 12.99 -22.81
CA ASN A 76 23.87 13.78 -23.85
C ASN A 76 24.81 14.86 -24.39
N LYS A 77 25.53 15.56 -23.51
CA LYS A 77 26.52 16.57 -23.91
C LYS A 77 27.67 15.97 -24.73
N ALA A 78 28.18 14.82 -24.31
CA ALA A 78 29.19 14.10 -25.09
C ALA A 78 28.65 13.69 -26.48
N ASN A 79 27.43 13.15 -26.52
CA ASN A 79 26.78 12.79 -27.78
C ASN A 79 26.56 14.00 -28.67
N GLU A 80 26.08 15.13 -28.16
CA GLU A 80 25.90 16.36 -28.94
C GLU A 80 27.20 16.84 -29.57
N LEU A 81 28.31 16.83 -28.82
CA LEU A 81 29.63 17.20 -29.33
C LEU A 81 30.10 16.21 -30.41
N ALA A 82 29.83 14.91 -30.21
CA ALA A 82 30.12 13.88 -31.21
C ALA A 82 29.29 14.06 -32.50
N TRP A 83 27.99 14.33 -32.38
CA TRP A 83 27.09 14.61 -33.52
C TRP A 83 27.48 15.88 -34.28
N LYS A 84 27.93 16.93 -33.56
CA LYS A 84 28.47 18.16 -34.16
C LYS A 84 29.81 17.95 -34.85
N GLY A 85 30.49 16.83 -34.61
CA GLY A 85 31.79 16.51 -35.18
C GLY A 85 32.96 17.28 -34.56
N ASP A 86 32.74 17.99 -33.45
CA ASP A 86 33.78 18.76 -32.76
C ASP A 86 34.62 17.84 -31.87
N LYS A 87 35.61 17.21 -32.50
CA LYS A 87 36.51 16.25 -31.86
C LYS A 87 37.36 16.88 -30.75
N VAL A 88 37.76 18.14 -30.91
CA VAL A 88 38.62 18.82 -29.93
C VAL A 88 37.83 19.16 -28.68
N ALA A 89 36.62 19.70 -28.84
CA ALA A 89 35.76 19.98 -27.70
C ALA A 89 35.32 18.69 -26.98
N LEU A 90 35.03 17.61 -27.73
CA LEU A 90 34.71 16.32 -27.13
C LEU A 90 35.89 15.75 -26.34
N GLN A 91 37.10 15.80 -26.90
CA GLN A 91 38.30 15.34 -26.21
C GLN A 91 38.56 16.14 -24.93
N SER A 92 38.46 17.47 -24.99
CA SER A 92 38.60 18.32 -23.81
C SER A 92 37.51 18.02 -22.78
N PHE A 93 36.26 17.79 -23.18
CA PHE A 93 35.18 17.39 -22.27
C PHE A 93 35.50 16.08 -21.53
N CYS A 94 35.97 15.06 -22.25
CA CYS A 94 36.37 13.79 -21.65
C CYS A 94 37.56 13.95 -20.68
N ILE A 95 38.58 14.72 -21.08
CA ILE A 95 39.74 15.01 -20.22
C ILE A 95 39.29 15.72 -18.94
N ASN A 96 38.48 16.77 -19.06
CA ASN A 96 37.97 17.52 -17.91
C ASN A 96 37.17 16.65 -16.93
N GLN A 97 36.46 15.63 -17.41
CA GLN A 97 35.75 14.69 -16.53
C GLN A 97 36.71 13.80 -15.74
N VAL A 98 37.80 13.34 -16.38
CA VAL A 98 38.85 12.55 -15.71
C VAL A 98 39.63 13.42 -14.72
N GLU A 99 39.94 14.66 -15.07
CA GLU A 99 40.62 15.61 -14.18
C GLU A 99 39.79 15.86 -12.92
N LYS A 100 38.49 16.16 -13.06
CA LYS A 100 37.58 16.30 -11.90
C LYS A 100 37.56 15.07 -11.00
N PHE A 101 37.51 13.87 -11.60
CA PHE A 101 37.57 12.63 -10.83
C PHE A 101 38.90 12.49 -10.11
N THR A 102 40.01 12.79 -10.78
CA THR A 102 41.37 12.70 -10.23
C THR A 102 41.56 13.69 -9.08
N ASP A 103 41.06 14.91 -9.23
CA ASP A 103 41.07 15.92 -8.18
C ASP A 103 40.25 15.48 -6.96
N LEU A 104 39.05 14.92 -7.17
CA LEU A 104 38.24 14.36 -6.09
C LEU A 104 38.94 13.18 -5.40
N TRP A 105 39.57 12.30 -6.16
CA TRP A 105 40.29 11.14 -5.64
C TRP A 105 41.50 11.53 -4.77
N ASN A 106 42.21 12.59 -5.17
CA ASN A 106 43.42 13.04 -4.50
C ASN A 106 43.11 13.95 -3.30
N ASN A 107 42.11 14.83 -3.40
CA ASN A 107 41.83 15.85 -2.39
C ASN A 107 40.73 15.46 -1.39
N ASN A 108 39.84 14.52 -1.74
CA ASN A 108 38.70 14.15 -0.89
C ASN A 108 38.77 12.68 -0.47
N ASP A 109 39.22 12.47 0.77
CA ASP A 109 39.33 11.13 1.38
C ASP A 109 37.97 10.46 1.57
N GLU A 110 36.90 11.22 1.84
CA GLU A 110 35.54 10.67 1.99
C GLU A 110 35.05 10.09 0.67
N PHE A 111 35.23 10.82 -0.43
CA PHE A 111 34.92 10.34 -1.77
C PHE A 111 35.69 9.07 -2.10
N ARG A 112 37.00 9.04 -1.81
CA ARG A 112 37.85 7.87 -2.07
C ARG A 112 37.37 6.65 -1.29
N ASN A 113 37.10 6.82 0.00
CA ASN A 113 36.61 5.73 0.86
C ASN A 113 35.24 5.22 0.39
N GLU A 114 34.31 6.11 0.04
CA GLU A 114 32.98 5.75 -0.43
C GLU A 114 33.02 5.04 -1.79
N TYR A 115 33.88 5.51 -2.70
CA TYR A 115 34.10 4.86 -3.99
C TYR A 115 34.67 3.46 -3.82
N VAL A 116 35.68 3.27 -2.97
CA VAL A 116 36.25 1.94 -2.67
C VAL A 116 35.21 1.03 -2.01
N ARG A 117 34.42 1.55 -1.06
CA ARG A 117 33.35 0.80 -0.38
C ARG A 117 32.27 0.33 -1.36
N CYS A 118 31.79 1.21 -2.23
CA CYS A 118 30.75 0.89 -3.21
C CYS A 118 31.27 -0.06 -4.29
N ASN A 119 32.51 0.10 -4.74
CA ASN A 119 33.09 -0.74 -5.78
C ASN A 119 33.69 -2.04 -5.26
N GLY A 120 34.00 -2.16 -3.97
CA GLY A 120 34.71 -3.30 -3.40
C GLY A 120 34.04 -4.64 -3.68
N ARG A 121 32.70 -4.68 -3.63
CA ARG A 121 31.95 -5.90 -3.98
C ARG A 121 32.13 -6.25 -5.46
N SER A 122 31.97 -5.28 -6.36
CA SER A 122 32.18 -5.47 -7.81
C SER A 122 33.61 -5.92 -8.11
N THR A 123 34.60 -5.28 -7.48
CA THR A 123 36.01 -5.66 -7.57
C THR A 123 36.24 -7.10 -7.13
N LEU A 124 35.68 -7.52 -6.00
CA LEU A 124 35.76 -8.90 -5.53
C LEU A 124 35.10 -9.88 -6.51
N TRP A 125 33.95 -9.53 -7.11
CA TRP A 125 33.28 -10.37 -8.11
C TRP A 125 34.09 -10.50 -9.41
N ARG A 126 34.67 -9.40 -9.91
CA ARG A 126 35.41 -9.37 -11.17
C ARG A 126 36.82 -9.94 -11.04
N LEU A 127 37.56 -9.50 -10.03
CA LEU A 127 39.00 -9.74 -9.89
C LEU A 127 39.31 -10.84 -8.88
N ARG A 128 38.32 -11.27 -8.09
CA ARG A 128 38.45 -12.32 -7.08
C ARG A 128 39.44 -11.97 -5.96
N THR A 129 39.86 -10.73 -5.83
CA THR A 129 40.63 -10.25 -4.69
C THR A 129 40.04 -8.94 -4.19
N LEU A 130 40.25 -8.63 -2.91
CA LEU A 130 39.81 -7.37 -2.31
C LEU A 130 40.76 -6.22 -2.66
N ASP A 131 42.04 -6.53 -2.89
CA ASP A 131 43.11 -5.58 -3.22
C ASP A 131 43.06 -5.08 -4.68
N GLY A 132 42.15 -5.62 -5.50
CA GLY A 132 41.99 -5.24 -6.90
C GLY A 132 43.06 -5.80 -7.84
N ARG A 133 43.88 -6.77 -7.41
CA ARG A 133 44.79 -7.52 -8.28
C ARG A 133 44.08 -8.68 -8.96
N ALA A 134 44.58 -9.10 -10.13
CA ALA A 134 44.13 -10.36 -10.71
C ALA A 134 44.67 -11.53 -9.88
N LEU A 135 43.87 -12.57 -9.71
CA LEU A 135 44.24 -13.81 -9.01
C LEU A 135 45.51 -14.41 -9.63
N GLY A 136 46.54 -14.63 -8.81
CA GLY A 136 47.79 -15.26 -9.25
C GLY A 136 47.62 -16.75 -9.58
N PRO A 137 48.53 -17.34 -10.37
CA PRO A 137 48.54 -18.80 -10.59
C PRO A 137 48.64 -19.55 -9.25
N GLY A 138 47.59 -20.28 -8.87
CA GLY A 138 47.54 -21.07 -7.64
C GLY A 138 46.93 -20.35 -6.41
N GLU A 139 46.57 -19.08 -6.52
CA GLU A 139 45.79 -18.40 -5.47
C GLU A 139 44.34 -18.88 -5.51
N VAL A 140 43.76 -19.20 -4.35
CA VAL A 140 42.35 -19.63 -4.25
C VAL A 140 41.48 -18.39 -4.07
N PRO A 141 40.44 -18.18 -4.91
CA PRO A 141 39.59 -17.03 -4.77
C PRO A 141 38.80 -17.11 -3.45
N PRO A 142 38.66 -16.01 -2.69
CA PRO A 142 37.85 -15.97 -1.50
C PRO A 142 36.40 -16.30 -1.86
N VAL A 143 35.76 -17.17 -1.06
CA VAL A 143 34.36 -17.53 -1.21
C VAL A 143 33.53 -16.28 -0.93
N ILE A 144 32.92 -15.70 -1.97
CA ILE A 144 32.05 -14.52 -1.82
C ILE A 144 30.67 -15.01 -1.38
N PRO A 145 30.21 -14.73 -0.14
CA PRO A 145 28.87 -15.08 0.27
C PRO A 145 27.89 -14.26 -0.57
N ARG A 146 27.01 -14.97 -1.29
CA ARG A 146 25.86 -14.39 -1.98
C ARG A 146 24.90 -13.93 -0.89
N ALA A 147 25.04 -12.68 -0.44
CA ALA A 147 24.07 -12.04 0.42
C ALA A 147 22.80 -11.77 -0.41
N LEU A 148 21.96 -12.79 -0.50
CA LEU A 148 20.55 -12.68 -0.82
C LEU A 148 19.82 -12.86 0.51
N ASN A 149 19.12 -11.81 0.93
CA ASN A 149 18.05 -11.81 1.93
C ASN A 149 17.47 -13.23 2.25
N GLY A 150 18.15 -14.01 3.10
CA GLY A 150 17.71 -15.31 3.61
C GLY A 150 17.49 -16.47 2.62
N ARG A 151 18.02 -16.44 1.38
CA ARG A 151 17.98 -17.65 0.50
C ARG A 151 19.29 -17.85 -0.24
N ALA A 152 20.01 -18.92 0.10
CA ALA A 152 21.13 -19.41 -0.68
C ALA A 152 20.63 -19.95 -2.02
N PHE A 153 21.05 -19.33 -3.13
CA PHE A 153 20.95 -19.92 -4.46
C PHE A 153 22.31 -20.55 -4.75
N VAL A 154 22.34 -21.87 -4.89
CA VAL A 154 23.52 -22.62 -5.32
C VAL A 154 23.63 -22.45 -6.84
N ASP A 155 24.63 -21.72 -7.32
CA ASP A 155 24.96 -21.70 -8.74
C ASP A 155 25.46 -23.11 -9.13
N HIS A 156 24.65 -23.88 -9.88
CA HIS A 156 24.95 -25.25 -10.32
C HIS A 156 26.08 -25.36 -11.36
N THR A 157 26.79 -24.27 -11.65
CA THR A 157 27.81 -24.22 -12.71
C THR A 157 29.22 -24.63 -12.27
N MET A 158 29.44 -25.04 -11.02
CA MET A 158 30.75 -25.53 -10.56
C MET A 158 30.68 -26.99 -10.11
N SER A 159 30.44 -27.90 -11.07
CA SER A 159 30.78 -29.31 -10.90
C SER A 159 32.28 -29.48 -11.07
N GLY A 160 32.99 -29.51 -9.95
CA GLY A 160 34.42 -29.80 -9.93
C GLY A 160 35.07 -29.29 -8.66
N LEU A 161 35.13 -30.16 -7.65
CA LEU A 161 36.25 -30.42 -6.74
C LEU A 161 35.76 -30.84 -5.33
N THR A 162 35.89 -32.16 -5.11
CA THR A 162 36.18 -32.89 -3.86
C THR A 162 35.29 -32.72 -2.62
N LEU A 163 34.40 -33.70 -2.48
CA LEU A 163 33.77 -34.24 -1.27
C LEU A 163 34.82 -34.67 -0.22
N LYS A 164 35.15 -33.85 0.79
CA LYS A 164 35.64 -34.41 2.07
C LYS A 164 35.48 -33.60 3.36
N ASP A 165 35.12 -32.32 3.34
CA ASP A 165 34.87 -31.57 4.59
C ASP A 165 33.37 -31.35 4.91
N ARG A 166 32.49 -32.18 4.33
CA ARG A 166 31.04 -31.95 4.35
C ARG A 166 30.30 -32.53 5.56
N THR A 167 30.95 -33.21 6.51
CA THR A 167 30.21 -34.13 7.40
C THR A 167 29.97 -33.66 8.85
N GLN A 168 30.49 -32.51 9.30
CA GLN A 168 30.28 -32.07 10.69
C GLN A 168 29.39 -30.82 10.85
N GLU A 169 29.29 -29.96 9.84
CA GLU A 169 28.44 -28.75 9.92
C GLU A 169 27.01 -28.98 9.36
N GLU A 170 26.84 -29.91 8.42
CA GLU A 170 25.55 -30.22 7.76
C GLU A 170 24.54 -30.86 8.74
N VAL A 171 25.00 -31.58 9.78
CA VAL A 171 24.13 -32.21 10.79
C VAL A 171 23.60 -31.17 11.80
N ALA A 172 24.36 -30.11 12.07
CA ALA A 172 23.94 -29.04 12.99
C ALA A 172 22.93 -28.09 12.32
N VAL A 173 23.12 -27.77 11.04
CA VAL A 173 22.24 -26.87 10.28
C VAL A 173 20.90 -27.53 9.95
N VAL A 174 20.88 -28.82 9.57
CA VAL A 174 19.63 -29.55 9.27
C VAL A 174 18.73 -29.71 10.51
N LYS A 175 19.31 -29.81 11.71
CA LYS A 175 18.56 -29.81 12.97
C LYS A 175 17.96 -28.44 13.31
N ALA A 176 18.67 -27.34 13.00
CA ALA A 176 18.19 -25.98 13.24
C ALA A 176 17.10 -25.56 12.22
N GLU A 177 17.24 -25.95 10.94
CA GLU A 177 16.26 -25.64 9.90
C GLU A 177 14.92 -26.35 10.10
N LYS A 178 14.90 -27.60 10.59
CA LYS A 178 13.64 -28.30 10.89
C LYS A 178 12.84 -27.62 12.01
N VAL A 179 13.51 -27.11 13.05
CA VAL A 179 12.85 -26.41 14.18
C VAL A 179 12.31 -25.03 13.77
N LEU A 180 12.98 -24.35 12.83
CA LEU A 180 12.52 -23.07 12.30
C LEU A 180 11.39 -23.23 11.26
N ALA A 181 11.47 -24.25 10.40
CA ALA A 181 10.45 -24.53 9.40
C ALA A 181 9.10 -24.90 10.05
N GLU A 182 9.11 -25.69 11.12
CA GLU A 182 7.89 -26.09 11.83
C GLU A 182 7.19 -24.90 12.52
N LYS A 183 7.96 -23.98 13.13
CA LYS A 183 7.42 -22.75 13.73
C LYS A 183 6.90 -21.75 12.69
N VAL A 184 7.53 -21.65 11.51
CA VAL A 184 7.10 -20.75 10.43
C VAL A 184 5.83 -21.25 9.75
N VAL A 185 5.66 -22.58 9.60
CA VAL A 185 4.43 -23.17 9.05
C VAL A 185 3.25 -22.96 10.00
N GLU A 186 3.44 -23.08 11.31
CA GLU A 186 2.37 -22.85 12.29
C GLU A 186 1.95 -21.37 12.38
N GLN A 187 2.90 -20.43 12.26
CA GLN A 187 2.58 -19.00 12.20
C GLN A 187 1.89 -18.57 10.91
N LYS A 188 2.26 -19.18 9.76
CA LYS A 188 1.56 -18.91 8.49
C LYS A 188 0.12 -19.41 8.54
N LYS A 189 -0.11 -20.63 9.04
CA LYS A 189 -1.45 -21.21 9.15
C LYS A 189 -2.39 -20.36 10.01
N LYS A 190 -1.91 -19.89 11.17
CA LYS A 190 -2.67 -18.98 12.07
C LYS A 190 -2.95 -17.61 11.46
N ARG A 191 -2.10 -17.10 10.56
CA ARG A 191 -2.35 -15.82 9.85
C ARG A 191 -3.39 -15.98 8.75
N THR A 192 -3.33 -17.05 7.96
CA THR A 192 -4.34 -17.35 6.93
C THR A 192 -5.73 -17.58 7.52
N GLU A 193 -5.85 -18.34 8.61
CA GLU A 193 -7.14 -18.58 9.27
C GLU A 193 -7.75 -17.28 9.83
N LYS A 194 -6.91 -16.36 10.36
CA LYS A 194 -7.38 -15.06 10.86
C LYS A 194 -7.78 -14.09 9.73
N GLU A 195 -7.11 -14.16 8.58
CA GLU A 195 -7.43 -13.35 7.42
C GLU A 195 -8.72 -13.83 6.73
N GLU A 196 -8.95 -15.15 6.63
CA GLU A 196 -10.20 -15.69 6.09
C GLU A 196 -11.42 -15.38 6.98
N LEU A 197 -11.29 -15.51 8.31
CA LEU A 197 -12.34 -15.13 9.25
C LEU A 197 -12.71 -13.63 9.16
N SER A 198 -11.73 -12.75 8.93
CA SER A 198 -12.00 -11.31 8.78
C SER A 198 -12.73 -10.97 7.48
N LYS A 199 -12.41 -11.66 6.37
CA LYS A 199 -13.07 -11.46 5.07
C LYS A 199 -14.51 -11.97 5.08
N GLU A 200 -14.77 -13.06 5.80
CA GLU A 200 -16.11 -13.63 5.94
C GLU A 200 -17.02 -12.74 6.83
N GLU A 201 -16.47 -12.13 7.88
CA GLU A 201 -17.19 -11.17 8.72
C GLU A 201 -17.54 -9.87 7.98
N GLU A 202 -16.64 -9.34 7.16
CA GLU A 202 -16.92 -8.16 6.31
C GLU A 202 -17.97 -8.48 5.23
N ALA A 203 -17.90 -9.65 4.61
CA ALA A 203 -18.89 -10.10 3.64
C ALA A 203 -20.29 -10.28 4.26
N ALA A 204 -20.36 -10.76 5.51
CA ALA A 204 -21.61 -10.87 6.26
C ALA A 204 -22.21 -9.49 6.58
N LYS A 205 -21.39 -8.53 7.04
CA LYS A 205 -21.82 -7.14 7.31
C LYS A 205 -22.31 -6.44 6.04
N ALA A 206 -21.66 -6.68 4.89
CA ALA A 206 -22.08 -6.13 3.61
C ALA A 206 -23.44 -6.68 3.15
N LYS A 207 -23.67 -7.99 3.32
CA LYS A 207 -24.96 -8.64 3.00
C LYS A 207 -26.10 -8.14 3.89
N GLU A 208 -25.86 -8.01 5.20
CA GLU A 208 -26.85 -7.48 6.15
C GLU A 208 -27.23 -6.02 5.84
N ALA A 209 -26.23 -5.19 5.49
CA ALA A 209 -26.47 -3.79 5.09
C ALA A 209 -27.31 -3.68 3.81
N LEU A 210 -27.09 -4.57 2.84
CA LEU A 210 -27.87 -4.62 1.60
C LEU A 210 -29.32 -5.05 1.87
N GLU A 211 -29.52 -6.05 2.72
CA GLU A 211 -30.86 -6.52 3.09
C GLU A 211 -31.64 -5.44 3.87
N ARG A 212 -30.98 -4.71 4.77
CA ARG A 212 -31.60 -3.59 5.48
C ARG A 212 -32.01 -2.45 4.54
N LYS A 213 -31.27 -2.20 3.45
CA LYS A 213 -31.66 -1.24 2.40
C LYS A 213 -32.88 -1.72 1.63
N ARG A 214 -32.95 -3.02 1.28
CA ARG A 214 -34.12 -3.61 0.60
C ARG A 214 -35.39 -3.52 1.45
N ARG A 215 -35.34 -3.90 2.73
CA ARG A 215 -36.49 -3.82 3.65
C ARG A 215 -37.00 -2.38 3.82
N LYS A 216 -36.09 -1.39 3.82
CA LYS A 216 -36.47 0.04 3.86
C LYS A 216 -37.15 0.51 2.57
N ALA A 217 -36.64 0.09 1.41
CA ALA A 217 -37.21 0.41 0.11
C ALA A 217 -38.61 -0.21 -0.09
N GLU A 218 -38.78 -1.46 0.35
CA GLU A 218 -40.07 -2.15 0.31
C GLU A 218 -41.10 -1.49 1.23
N LYS A 219 -40.70 -1.10 2.44
CA LYS A 219 -41.56 -0.35 3.38
C LYS A 219 -41.94 1.03 2.85
N ALA A 220 -41.08 1.68 2.06
CA ALA A 220 -41.40 2.95 1.39
C ALA A 220 -42.45 2.74 0.28
N LYS A 221 -42.25 1.73 -0.58
CA LYS A 221 -43.22 1.37 -1.63
C LYS A 221 -44.59 0.97 -1.07
N ALA A 222 -44.61 0.23 0.04
CA ALA A 222 -45.87 -0.13 0.71
C ALA A 222 -46.60 1.07 1.34
N ARG A 223 -45.88 2.13 1.72
CA ARG A 223 -46.48 3.39 2.21
C ARG A 223 -47.02 4.24 1.07
N GLU A 224 -46.36 4.22 -0.08
CA GLU A 224 -46.78 4.91 -1.30
C GLU A 224 -48.05 4.27 -1.88
N ALA A 225 -48.08 2.94 -2.02
CA ALA A 225 -49.28 2.21 -2.46
C ALA A 225 -50.50 2.43 -1.54
N LYS A 226 -50.27 2.62 -0.23
CA LYS A 226 -51.35 2.98 0.72
C LYS A 226 -51.84 4.43 0.57
N ARG A 227 -51.00 5.35 0.10
CA ARG A 227 -51.41 6.72 -0.23
C ARG A 227 -52.22 6.74 -1.52
N ASP A 228 -51.77 6.02 -2.53
CA ASP A 228 -52.46 5.93 -3.83
C ASP A 228 -53.84 5.25 -3.70
N ALA A 229 -53.96 4.21 -2.86
CA ALA A 229 -55.24 3.57 -2.57
C ALA A 229 -56.22 4.51 -1.83
N ASN A 230 -55.71 5.35 -0.92
CA ASN A 230 -56.53 6.34 -0.23
C ASN A 230 -56.94 7.50 -1.14
N GLU A 231 -56.10 7.87 -2.12
CA GLU A 231 -56.42 8.90 -3.11
C GLU A 231 -57.44 8.42 -4.15
N ALA A 232 -57.42 7.13 -4.52
CA ALA A 232 -58.40 6.52 -5.42
C ALA A 232 -59.82 6.43 -4.81
N VAL A 233 -59.95 6.39 -3.48
CA VAL A 233 -61.24 6.37 -2.77
C VAL A 233 -61.85 7.78 -2.66
N ALA A 234 -61.08 8.85 -2.90
CA ALA A 234 -61.50 10.24 -2.68
C ALA A 234 -62.07 10.97 -3.92
N LYS A 235 -62.32 10.30 -5.06
CA LYS A 235 -62.93 10.93 -6.25
C LYS A 235 -64.40 10.49 -6.45
N PRO A 236 -65.40 11.39 -6.32
CA PRO A 236 -66.78 11.10 -6.70
C PRO A 236 -66.98 11.23 -8.23
N PRO A 237 -67.97 10.54 -8.83
CA PRO A 237 -68.23 10.61 -10.27
C PRO A 237 -69.06 11.87 -10.59
N GLN A 238 -68.57 12.72 -11.48
CA GLN A 238 -69.39 13.77 -12.09
C GLN A 238 -70.05 13.26 -13.36
N ASN A 239 -71.38 13.29 -13.39
CA ASN A 239 -72.22 13.03 -14.55
C ASN A 239 -73.14 14.23 -14.81
N SER A 240 -73.49 14.35 -16.09
CA SER A 240 -74.60 15.06 -16.71
C SER A 240 -74.33 16.43 -17.36
N GLN A 241 -74.76 16.45 -18.62
CA GLN A 241 -74.71 17.48 -19.64
C GLN A 241 -75.82 18.53 -19.41
N HIS A 242 -75.65 19.72 -20.02
CA HIS A 242 -76.58 20.34 -21.00
C HIS A 242 -76.65 21.87 -20.86
N CYS A 243 -76.31 22.63 -21.92
CA CYS A 243 -77.26 23.43 -22.72
C CYS A 243 -76.54 24.24 -23.84
N GLN A 244 -77.23 24.47 -24.95
CA GLN A 244 -76.70 24.86 -26.27
C GLN A 244 -76.83 26.36 -26.62
N HIS A 245 -76.22 26.69 -27.78
CA HIS A 245 -76.45 27.84 -28.69
C HIS A 245 -75.57 29.08 -28.42
N ARG A 246 -74.95 29.72 -29.42
CA ARG A 246 -75.54 30.24 -30.68
C ARG A 246 -74.41 30.76 -31.62
N LYS A 247 -74.52 30.48 -32.95
CA LYS A 247 -74.13 31.27 -34.17
C LYS A 247 -72.83 32.11 -34.14
N LYS A 248 -71.99 32.33 -35.17
CA LYS A 248 -71.80 31.98 -36.60
C LYS A 248 -70.62 32.91 -37.03
N THR A 249 -69.79 32.48 -38.00
CA THR A 249 -69.03 33.32 -39.00
C THR A 249 -67.97 34.32 -38.44
N SER A 250 -66.83 34.65 -39.05
CA SER A 250 -66.22 34.53 -40.39
C SER A 250 -64.72 34.88 -40.26
N ILE A 251 -63.79 34.24 -40.97
CA ILE A 251 -62.98 34.83 -42.08
C ILE A 251 -61.73 35.62 -41.62
N GLU A 252 -60.63 35.38 -42.35
CA GLU A 252 -59.43 36.24 -42.50
C GLU A 252 -58.48 36.37 -41.28
N GLU A 253 -57.15 36.45 -41.40
CA GLU A 253 -56.26 36.46 -42.53
C GLU A 253 -54.81 36.31 -41.99
N THR A 254 -54.03 35.49 -42.67
CA THR A 254 -52.67 35.78 -43.16
C THR A 254 -51.54 36.33 -42.29
N LYS A 255 -50.37 35.73 -42.63
CA LYS A 255 -49.07 36.37 -42.92
C LYS A 255 -48.34 36.93 -41.70
N ASN A 256 -47.03 36.91 -41.60
CA ASN A 256 -45.93 36.40 -42.40
C ASN A 256 -44.74 36.45 -41.41
N ALA A 257 -43.87 35.45 -41.39
CA ALA A 257 -42.66 35.41 -42.21
C ALA A 257 -41.68 36.51 -41.76
N THR A 258 -40.43 36.20 -41.44
CA THR A 258 -39.33 36.07 -42.43
C THR A 258 -38.10 36.35 -41.53
N VAL A 259 -37.12 35.43 -41.43
CA VAL A 259 -35.89 35.45 -42.27
C VAL A 259 -35.01 36.62 -41.81
N GLU A 260 -33.72 36.56 -41.62
CA GLU A 260 -32.58 35.75 -42.05
C GLU A 260 -31.41 36.51 -41.36
N LYS A 261 -30.13 36.20 -41.38
CA LYS A 261 -29.20 35.31 -42.07
C LYS A 261 -27.96 35.38 -41.15
N GLY A 262 -27.10 34.37 -41.10
CA GLY A 262 -25.90 34.35 -41.95
C GLY A 262 -24.87 35.39 -41.46
N SER A 263 -23.61 35.11 -41.23
CA SER A 263 -22.74 34.14 -41.88
C SER A 263 -21.35 34.27 -41.23
N ILE A 264 -20.61 33.15 -41.14
CA ILE A 264 -19.25 32.91 -41.67
C ILE A 264 -18.22 34.04 -41.43
N ASN A 265 -17.00 33.87 -40.92
CA ASN A 265 -15.97 32.89 -41.25
C ASN A 265 -14.63 33.24 -40.54
N THR A 266 -13.72 32.26 -40.45
CA THR A 266 -12.23 32.32 -40.58
C THR A 266 -11.42 33.35 -39.77
N ASN A 267 -10.16 33.17 -39.37
CA ASN A 267 -9.15 32.12 -39.32
C ASN A 267 -7.87 32.87 -38.85
N THR A 268 -6.84 32.13 -38.46
CA THR A 268 -5.42 32.51 -38.55
C THR A 268 -4.73 33.22 -37.37
N ARG A 269 -3.75 32.45 -36.87
CA ARG A 269 -2.57 32.71 -36.03
C ARG A 269 -1.67 33.84 -36.57
N PRO A 270 -0.69 34.37 -35.81
CA PRO A 270 0.57 33.66 -35.46
C PRO A 270 0.82 33.46 -33.96
#